data_AF-A0A3M2SWW7-F1
#
_entry.id   AF-A0A3M2SWW7-F1
#
_cell.length_a   1.000
_cell.length_b   1.000
_cell.length_c   1.000
_cell.angle_alpha   90.00
_cell.angle_beta   90.00
_cell.angle_gamma   90.00
#
_symmetry.space_group_name_H-M   'P 1'
#
loop_
_entity.id
_entity.type
_entity.pdbx_description
1 polymer ?
#
loop_
_entity_poly.entity_id
_entity_poly.type
_entity_poly.pdbx_seq_one_letter_code
_entity_poly.pdbx_strand_id
1 'polypeptide(L)'
;MLDTAAGDGNRFFLAVAPAMPHTGINATNGRPFFPIPQTKWADAFPDAKVPRTPNWNPHEPSGASWLLNLPYKNKSTVDGLDDMYRARLRVVAGLDDMVGEIVAKLEKHGILDNTHIIYTTDNGYHIGQHRLGGGKKTGYETDINIPLVWRGPGIPAGKVSHTVSTHTDLAPTWLTLFGLPLRTKLDGQAIQQIINPKSSSSRSGSEHVNVELWGADAPYELAPYFGNIPVKGKRKNTYKGLRLVADSYSLYYSVWCTNEHELYDIEKDQHQMHNLLNNTHHIHDASNEEMLGRPLKEVATRLDALIMVLKSCVGSECTHPWHHLHPKGDVNNLRNALNKKYDNFYAT
;
A
#
# COMPACT_ATOMS: atom_id res chain seq x y z
N MET A 1 10.78 25.10 15.69
CA MET A 1 10.24 25.08 14.31
C MET A 1 8.76 25.42 14.31
N LEU A 2 7.86 24.55 14.80
CA LEU A 2 6.41 24.86 14.82
C LEU A 2 6.08 26.15 15.56
N ASP A 3 6.62 26.35 16.77
CA ASP A 3 6.37 27.56 17.56
C ASP A 3 6.85 28.84 16.87
N THR A 4 7.97 28.76 16.15
CA THR A 4 8.50 29.87 15.35
C THR A 4 7.57 30.19 14.18
N ALA A 5 7.23 29.18 13.38
CA ALA A 5 6.37 29.35 12.21
C ALA A 5 4.96 29.85 12.58
N ALA A 6 4.41 29.39 13.71
CA ALA A 6 3.13 29.86 14.22
C ALA A 6 3.19 31.32 14.71
N GLY A 7 4.31 31.72 15.34
CA GLY A 7 4.52 33.09 15.83
C GLY A 7 4.70 34.14 14.74
N ASP A 8 5.21 33.75 13.57
CA ASP A 8 5.47 34.67 12.45
C ASP A 8 4.18 35.14 11.73
N GLY A 9 3.03 34.50 11.99
CA GLY A 9 1.73 34.86 11.39
C GLY A 9 1.57 34.56 9.90
N ASN A 10 2.62 34.03 9.24
CA ASN A 10 2.60 33.63 7.84
C ASN A 10 1.97 32.24 7.65
N ARG A 11 1.41 31.98 6.46
CA ARG A 11 1.02 30.61 6.07
C ARG A 11 2.27 29.76 5.93
N PHE A 12 2.26 28.55 6.48
CA PHE A 12 3.39 27.63 6.41
C PHE A 12 2.95 26.22 6.04
N PHE A 13 3.91 25.45 5.53
CA PHE A 13 3.83 24.01 5.36
C PHE A 13 4.92 23.37 6.21
N LEU A 14 4.55 22.39 7.04
CA LEU A 14 5.47 21.66 7.90
C LEU A 14 5.30 20.16 7.66
N ALA A 15 6.38 19.52 7.19
CA ALA A 15 6.47 18.06 7.14
C ALA A 15 7.22 17.54 8.36
N VAL A 16 6.58 16.66 9.13
CA VAL A 16 7.19 15.97 10.27
C VAL A 16 7.28 14.49 9.92
N ALA A 17 8.50 14.03 9.60
CA ALA A 17 8.75 12.68 9.09
C ALA A 17 9.78 11.95 9.95
N PRO A 18 9.43 11.50 11.17
CA PRO A 18 10.32 10.67 11.96
C PRO A 18 10.53 9.32 11.29
N ALA A 19 11.69 8.70 11.47
CA ALA A 19 11.98 7.37 10.94
C ALA A 19 11.25 6.23 11.69
N MET A 20 10.53 6.54 12.76
CA MET A 20 9.81 5.56 13.58
C MET A 20 8.58 5.02 12.84
N PRO A 21 8.25 3.71 12.92
CA PRO A 21 8.88 2.65 13.72
C PRO A 21 9.90 1.79 12.94
N HIS A 22 10.59 2.35 11.93
CA HIS A 22 11.58 1.62 11.14
C HIS A 22 12.70 1.06 12.03
N THR A 23 13.27 -0.06 11.61
CA THR A 23 14.40 -0.69 12.29
C THR A 23 15.62 0.23 12.24
N GLY A 24 16.35 0.37 13.34
CA GLY A 24 17.55 1.19 13.34
C GLY A 24 18.72 0.49 12.63
N ILE A 25 19.67 1.25 12.09
CA ILE A 25 20.92 0.72 11.53
C ILE A 25 22.08 1.27 12.35
N ASN A 26 22.92 0.40 12.89
CA ASN A 26 24.10 0.82 13.62
C ASN A 26 25.13 1.42 12.63
N ALA A 27 25.46 2.69 12.82
CA ALA A 27 26.35 3.43 11.90
C ALA A 27 27.76 2.84 11.80
N THR A 28 28.24 2.14 12.84
CA THR A 28 29.62 1.62 12.89
C THR A 28 29.75 0.29 12.17
N ASN A 29 28.76 -0.60 12.27
CA ASN A 29 28.85 -1.96 11.73
C ASN A 29 27.74 -2.33 10.74
N GLY A 30 26.83 -1.40 10.44
CA GLY A 30 25.72 -1.59 9.50
C GLY A 30 24.67 -2.60 9.97
N ARG A 31 24.74 -3.12 11.20
CA ARG A 31 23.79 -4.13 11.68
C ARG A 31 22.46 -3.49 12.06
N PRO A 32 21.33 -4.07 11.63
CA PRO A 32 20.03 -3.58 12.03
C PRO A 32 19.75 -3.93 13.50
N PHE A 33 18.96 -3.09 14.17
CA PHE A 33 18.49 -3.32 15.54
C PHE A 33 17.01 -2.92 15.68
N PHE A 34 16.35 -3.40 16.73
CA PHE A 34 14.96 -3.06 17.01
C PHE A 34 14.78 -1.57 17.26
N PRO A 35 13.65 -0.99 16.84
CA PRO A 35 13.40 0.42 17.07
C PRO A 35 13.36 0.68 18.59
N ILE A 36 14.01 1.76 19.02
CA ILE A 36 14.19 2.09 20.44
C ILE A 36 13.05 3.01 20.90
N PRO A 37 12.24 2.60 21.89
CA PRO A 37 11.14 3.43 22.37
C PRO A 37 11.61 4.56 23.30
N GLN A 38 10.73 5.53 23.53
CA GLN A 38 10.89 6.47 24.64
C GLN A 38 10.83 5.71 25.98
N THR A 39 11.56 6.19 26.99
CA THR A 39 11.68 5.52 28.30
C THR A 39 10.33 5.16 28.92
N LYS A 40 9.32 6.04 28.85
CA LYS A 40 7.98 5.79 29.42
C LYS A 40 7.24 4.62 28.79
N TRP A 41 7.58 4.24 27.56
CA TRP A 41 6.96 3.12 26.83
C TRP A 41 7.86 1.88 26.76
N ALA A 42 9.02 1.87 27.44
CA ALA A 42 10.00 0.80 27.33
C ALA A 42 9.43 -0.59 27.65
N ASP A 43 8.52 -0.65 28.63
CA ASP A 43 7.90 -1.90 29.11
C ASP A 43 6.45 -2.08 28.64
N ALA A 44 5.95 -1.23 27.76
CA ALA A 44 4.57 -1.31 27.27
C ALA A 44 4.34 -2.57 26.42
N PHE A 45 3.10 -3.04 26.39
CA PHE A 45 2.65 -4.18 25.58
C PHE A 45 3.41 -5.50 25.81
N PRO A 46 3.65 -5.93 27.07
CA PRO A 46 4.51 -7.10 27.36
C PRO A 46 4.01 -8.40 26.72
N ASP A 47 2.69 -8.57 26.62
CA ASP A 47 2.06 -9.79 26.11
C ASP A 47 1.64 -9.68 24.64
N ALA A 48 1.88 -8.55 23.98
CA ALA A 48 1.48 -8.36 22.60
C ALA A 48 2.26 -9.31 21.67
N LYS A 49 1.53 -9.90 20.74
CA LYS A 49 2.03 -10.79 19.69
C LYS A 49 1.51 -10.32 18.36
N VAL A 50 2.26 -10.60 17.29
CA VAL A 50 1.79 -10.28 15.95
C VAL A 50 0.46 -11.00 15.71
N PRO A 51 -0.57 -10.32 15.18
CA PRO A 51 -1.83 -10.96 14.81
C PRO A 51 -1.58 -12.22 13.98
N ARG A 52 -2.09 -13.35 14.47
CA ARG A 52 -1.97 -14.68 13.84
C ARG A 52 -3.06 -14.87 12.79
N THR A 53 -3.08 -13.99 11.79
CA THR A 53 -4.02 -14.04 10.66
C THR A 53 -3.82 -15.31 9.84
N PRO A 54 -4.79 -15.73 8.99
CA PRO A 54 -4.66 -16.90 8.12
C PRO A 54 -3.38 -16.94 7.25
N ASN A 55 -2.89 -15.77 6.84
CA ASN A 55 -1.62 -15.66 6.11
C ASN A 55 -0.38 -15.55 6.99
N TRP A 56 -0.52 -15.55 8.32
CA TRP A 56 0.63 -15.53 9.23
C TRP A 56 1.25 -16.93 9.31
N ASN A 57 2.46 -17.07 8.78
CA ASN A 57 3.23 -18.32 8.74
C ASN A 57 2.39 -19.58 8.37
N PRO A 58 1.69 -19.61 7.22
CA PRO A 58 0.80 -20.71 6.87
C PRO A 58 1.55 -22.02 6.62
N HIS A 59 0.91 -23.17 6.87
CA HIS A 59 1.49 -24.50 6.63
C HIS A 59 1.73 -24.82 5.16
N GLU A 60 0.95 -24.23 4.27
CA GLU A 60 1.19 -24.21 2.83
C GLU A 60 1.60 -22.79 2.41
N PRO A 61 2.67 -22.62 1.62
CA PRO A 61 3.04 -21.29 1.13
C PRO A 61 2.00 -20.80 0.11
N SER A 62 1.80 -19.49 0.04
CA SER A 62 0.97 -18.80 -0.95
C SER A 62 1.77 -17.68 -1.61
N GLY A 63 1.20 -17.07 -2.66
CA GLY A 63 1.87 -16.03 -3.43
C GLY A 63 2.34 -16.49 -4.80
N ALA A 64 3.41 -15.87 -5.26
CA ALA A 64 4.14 -16.23 -6.47
C ALA A 64 5.66 -16.11 -6.25
N SER A 65 6.44 -16.58 -7.23
CA SER A 65 7.88 -16.39 -7.27
C SER A 65 8.60 -16.97 -6.05
N TRP A 66 9.61 -16.27 -5.55
CA TRP A 66 10.45 -16.74 -4.46
C TRP A 66 9.72 -16.91 -3.13
N LEU A 67 8.52 -16.33 -2.97
CA LEU A 67 7.69 -16.44 -1.77
C LEU A 67 7.26 -17.89 -1.52
N LEU A 68 7.02 -18.65 -2.59
CA LEU A 68 6.67 -20.08 -2.52
C LEU A 68 7.82 -20.94 -1.94
N ASN A 69 9.05 -20.44 -1.99
CA ASN A 69 10.24 -21.13 -1.46
C ASN A 69 10.52 -20.79 0.01
N LEU A 70 9.66 -20.02 0.69
CA LEU A 70 9.89 -19.64 2.07
C LEU A 70 9.64 -20.80 3.03
N PRO A 71 10.58 -21.08 3.95
CA PRO A 71 10.42 -22.15 4.92
C PRO A 71 9.35 -21.78 5.96
N TYR A 72 8.65 -22.78 6.46
CA TYR A 72 7.81 -22.63 7.64
C TYR A 72 8.67 -22.18 8.83
N LYS A 73 8.17 -21.23 9.62
CA LYS A 73 8.94 -20.66 10.73
C LYS A 73 8.89 -21.56 11.96
N ASN A 74 10.06 -21.77 12.55
CA ASN A 74 10.19 -22.46 13.82
C ASN A 74 9.88 -21.53 15.00
N LYS A 75 9.80 -22.09 16.21
CA LYS A 75 9.49 -21.35 17.43
C LYS A 75 10.42 -20.16 17.69
N SER A 76 11.73 -20.30 17.48
CA SER A 76 12.68 -19.21 17.73
C SER A 76 12.45 -18.02 16.81
N THR A 77 12.21 -18.26 15.51
CA THR A 77 11.84 -17.19 14.57
C THR A 77 10.52 -16.55 14.99
N VAL A 78 9.53 -17.34 15.39
CA VAL A 78 8.22 -16.85 15.83
C VAL A 78 8.35 -15.93 17.05
N ASP A 79 9.08 -16.36 18.08
CA ASP A 79 9.27 -15.58 19.30
C ASP A 79 9.95 -14.22 18.99
N GLY A 80 10.94 -14.23 18.09
CA GLY A 80 11.62 -13.01 17.65
C GLY A 80 10.76 -12.04 16.82
N LEU A 81 9.82 -12.55 16.02
CA LEU A 81 8.85 -11.70 15.33
C LEU A 81 7.88 -11.04 16.31
N ASP A 82 7.52 -11.72 17.40
CA ASP A 82 6.72 -11.12 18.47
C ASP A 82 7.51 -10.06 19.26
N ASP A 83 8.81 -10.27 19.52
CA ASP A 83 9.68 -9.25 20.10
C ASP A 83 9.72 -7.98 19.23
N MET A 84 9.90 -8.15 17.93
CA MET A 84 9.91 -7.04 16.98
C MET A 84 8.58 -6.29 16.96
N TYR A 85 7.46 -7.01 17.01
CA TYR A 85 6.13 -6.42 17.07
C TYR A 85 5.96 -5.55 18.32
N ARG A 86 6.35 -6.06 19.49
CA ARG A 86 6.36 -5.28 20.74
C ARG A 86 7.22 -4.03 20.63
N ALA A 87 8.45 -4.17 20.12
CA ALA A 87 9.34 -3.02 19.93
C ALA A 87 8.72 -1.93 19.05
N ARG A 88 8.08 -2.32 17.95
CA ARG A 88 7.37 -1.39 17.06
C ARG A 88 6.18 -0.73 17.76
N LEU A 89 5.35 -1.48 18.48
CA LEU A 89 4.20 -0.90 19.22
C LEU A 89 4.64 0.16 20.24
N ARG A 90 5.73 -0.09 20.97
CA ARG A 90 6.26 0.86 21.97
C ARG A 90 6.72 2.17 21.33
N VAL A 91 7.30 2.08 20.14
CA VAL A 91 7.76 3.25 19.37
C VAL A 91 6.59 3.99 18.73
N VAL A 92 5.56 3.28 18.27
CA VAL A 92 4.30 3.88 17.80
C VAL A 92 3.59 4.62 18.93
N ALA A 93 3.61 4.13 20.17
CA ALA A 93 3.06 4.87 21.31
C ALA A 93 3.78 6.22 21.53
N GLY A 94 5.10 6.26 21.38
CA GLY A 94 5.85 7.52 21.41
C GLY A 94 5.58 8.44 20.21
N LEU A 95 5.23 7.88 19.05
CA LEU A 95 4.80 8.64 17.87
C LEU A 95 3.44 9.29 18.12
N ASP A 96 2.53 8.59 18.78
CA ASP A 96 1.21 9.12 19.16
C ASP A 96 1.35 10.33 20.10
N ASP A 97 2.24 10.26 21.09
CA ASP A 97 2.55 11.42 21.94
C ASP A 97 3.05 12.62 21.12
N MET A 98 3.95 12.40 20.15
CA MET A 98 4.48 13.46 19.29
C MET A 98 3.38 14.11 18.46
N VAL A 99 2.43 13.32 17.95
CA VAL A 99 1.24 13.85 17.25
C VAL A 99 0.40 14.67 18.22
N GLY A 100 0.15 14.18 19.44
CA GLY A 100 -0.54 14.92 20.50
C GLY A 100 0.12 16.27 20.82
N GLU A 101 1.44 16.32 20.93
CA GLU A 101 2.19 17.56 21.16
C GLU A 101 2.07 18.56 20.01
N ILE A 102 2.08 18.10 18.75
CA ILE A 102 1.88 18.96 17.58
C ILE A 102 0.48 19.58 17.63
N VAL A 103 -0.55 18.76 17.89
CA VAL A 103 -1.94 19.22 17.99
C VAL A 103 -2.08 20.24 19.13
N ALA A 104 -1.58 19.93 20.33
CA ALA A 104 -1.63 20.83 21.48
C ALA A 104 -0.92 22.17 21.23
N LYS A 105 0.19 22.17 20.48
CA LYS A 105 0.87 23.41 20.09
C LYS A 105 0.01 24.24 19.13
N LEU A 106 -0.60 23.62 18.13
CA LEU A 106 -1.52 24.32 17.22
C LEU A 106 -2.73 24.92 17.97
N GLU A 107 -3.27 24.23 18.98
CA GLU A 107 -4.33 24.74 19.86
C GLU A 107 -3.86 25.94 20.67
N LYS A 108 -2.68 25.84 21.30
CA LYS A 108 -2.09 26.91 22.10
C LYS A 108 -1.89 28.20 21.29
N HIS A 109 -1.51 28.07 20.02
CA HIS A 109 -1.36 29.21 19.11
C HIS A 109 -2.69 29.67 18.49
N GLY A 110 -3.82 28.99 18.76
CA GLY A 110 -5.14 29.35 18.24
C GLY A 110 -5.31 29.14 16.74
N ILE A 111 -4.45 28.32 16.11
CA ILE A 111 -4.43 28.10 14.65
C ILE A 111 -4.92 26.70 14.25
N LEU A 112 -5.29 25.86 15.21
CA LEU A 112 -5.69 24.47 14.96
C LEU A 112 -6.87 24.35 13.97
N ASP A 113 -7.88 25.20 14.10
CA ASP A 113 -9.10 25.15 13.27
C ASP A 113 -8.86 25.62 11.83
N ASN A 114 -7.78 26.36 11.59
CA ASN A 114 -7.35 26.80 10.27
C ASN A 114 -6.19 25.95 9.69
N THR A 115 -5.89 24.80 10.31
CA THR A 115 -4.77 23.94 9.91
C THR A 115 -5.26 22.62 9.34
N HIS A 116 -4.79 22.26 8.16
CA HIS A 116 -4.90 20.88 7.66
C HIS A 116 -3.80 20.00 8.26
N ILE A 117 -4.20 18.93 8.92
CA ILE A 117 -3.30 17.88 9.44
C ILE A 117 -3.57 16.62 8.62
N ILE A 118 -2.55 16.14 7.90
CA ILE A 118 -2.60 14.90 7.11
C ILE A 118 -1.56 13.95 7.70
N TYR A 119 -1.99 12.77 8.14
CA TYR A 119 -1.13 11.72 8.67
C TYR A 119 -1.10 10.54 7.69
N THR A 120 0.10 10.07 7.37
CA THR A 120 0.32 8.88 6.54
C THR A 120 1.70 8.27 6.80
N THR A 121 2.01 7.14 6.18
CA THR A 121 3.33 6.48 6.20
C THR A 121 3.87 6.33 4.79
N ASP A 122 5.17 6.07 4.63
CA ASP A 122 5.79 5.77 3.32
C ASP A 122 5.32 4.42 2.74
N ASN A 123 5.16 3.43 3.61
CA ASN A 123 4.68 2.09 3.30
C ASN A 123 4.13 1.40 4.55
N GLY A 124 3.54 0.22 4.36
CA GLY A 124 3.14 -0.71 5.41
C GLY A 124 4.30 -1.58 5.91
N TYR A 125 4.01 -2.60 6.71
CA TYR A 125 5.02 -3.49 7.25
C TYR A 125 4.45 -4.86 7.59
N HIS A 126 4.95 -5.91 6.93
CA HIS A 126 4.62 -7.27 7.28
C HIS A 126 5.50 -7.79 8.41
N ILE A 127 4.94 -8.68 9.22
CA ILE A 127 5.62 -9.42 10.28
C ILE A 127 5.13 -10.88 10.26
N GLY A 128 5.77 -11.74 9.49
CA GLY A 128 5.39 -13.17 9.44
C GLY A 128 4.32 -13.54 8.41
N GLN A 129 3.58 -12.57 7.86
CA GLN A 129 2.61 -12.84 6.79
C GLN A 129 3.30 -13.46 5.57
N HIS A 130 2.66 -14.42 4.90
CA HIS A 130 3.22 -15.22 3.80
C HIS A 130 4.59 -15.84 4.12
N ARG A 131 4.84 -16.18 5.40
CA ARG A 131 6.14 -16.63 5.93
C ARG A 131 7.28 -15.61 5.78
N LEU A 132 6.96 -14.36 5.49
CA LEU A 132 7.93 -13.26 5.44
C LEU A 132 8.48 -12.93 6.82
N GLY A 133 9.51 -12.09 6.88
CA GLY A 133 10.15 -11.68 8.12
C GLY A 133 9.46 -10.47 8.69
N GLY A 134 10.27 -9.56 9.23
CA GLY A 134 9.91 -8.16 9.35
C GLY A 134 10.43 -7.37 8.17
N GLY A 135 9.56 -6.65 7.49
CA GLY A 135 9.96 -5.76 6.43
C GLY A 135 8.82 -5.26 5.57
N LYS A 136 9.16 -5.00 4.33
CA LYS A 136 8.32 -4.40 3.29
C LYS A 136 8.74 -4.92 1.92
N LYS A 137 8.33 -4.28 0.82
CA LYS A 137 8.70 -4.64 -0.56
C LYS A 137 7.93 -5.84 -1.11
N THR A 138 6.67 -5.99 -0.72
CA THR A 138 5.71 -6.89 -1.36
C THR A 138 4.42 -6.13 -1.66
N GLY A 139 3.58 -6.66 -2.56
CA GLY A 139 2.31 -6.02 -2.90
C GLY A 139 1.14 -6.48 -2.03
N TYR A 140 1.42 -7.16 -0.93
CA TYR A 140 0.39 -7.57 0.02
C TYR A 140 -0.17 -6.38 0.79
N GLU A 141 -1.44 -6.46 1.21
CA GLU A 141 -2.16 -5.40 1.93
C GLU A 141 -1.37 -4.90 3.15
N THR A 142 -0.61 -5.77 3.83
CA THR A 142 0.26 -5.38 4.95
C THR A 142 1.33 -4.35 4.58
N ASP A 143 1.77 -4.31 3.32
CA ASP A 143 2.83 -3.45 2.82
C ASP A 143 2.30 -2.21 2.09
N ILE A 144 1.10 -2.31 1.48
CA ILE A 144 0.59 -1.26 0.59
C ILE A 144 -0.64 -0.53 1.12
N ASN A 145 -1.42 -1.14 2.02
CA ASN A 145 -2.61 -0.52 2.60
C ASN A 145 -2.23 0.23 3.88
N ILE A 146 -1.94 1.51 3.70
CA ILE A 146 -1.39 2.39 4.73
C ILE A 146 -2.44 3.38 5.25
N PRO A 147 -2.25 3.93 6.46
CA PRO A 147 -3.15 4.97 6.95
C PRO A 147 -3.01 6.25 6.12
N LEU A 148 -4.15 6.90 5.87
CA LEU A 148 -4.25 8.27 5.40
C LEU A 148 -5.38 8.94 6.18
N VAL A 149 -5.02 9.71 7.21
CA VAL A 149 -5.98 10.42 8.07
C VAL A 149 -5.89 11.90 7.79
N TRP A 150 -7.04 12.55 7.59
CA TRP A 150 -7.10 13.97 7.28
C TRP A 150 -8.08 14.73 8.17
N ARG A 151 -7.58 15.76 8.84
CA ARG A 151 -8.33 16.77 9.59
C ARG A 151 -8.06 18.16 9.03
N GLY A 152 -9.06 19.04 9.02
CA GLY A 152 -8.87 20.46 8.71
C GLY A 152 -10.14 21.15 8.21
N PRO A 153 -10.06 22.44 7.84
CA PRO A 153 -11.18 23.19 7.27
C PRO A 153 -11.87 22.43 6.12
N GLY A 154 -13.20 22.32 6.19
CA GLY A 154 -14.00 21.67 5.13
C GLY A 154 -13.90 20.14 5.05
N ILE A 155 -13.12 19.49 5.92
CA ILE A 155 -13.02 18.03 5.97
C ILE A 155 -14.04 17.47 6.99
N PRO A 156 -15.00 16.62 6.57
CA PRO A 156 -16.00 16.06 7.49
C PRO A 156 -15.39 15.18 8.59
N ALA A 157 -15.76 15.44 9.85
CA ALA A 157 -15.33 14.61 10.98
C ALA A 157 -16.01 13.23 10.98
N GLY A 158 -15.26 12.20 11.40
CA GLY A 158 -15.78 10.84 11.57
C GLY A 158 -16.21 10.14 10.28
N LYS A 159 -15.84 10.67 9.11
CA LYS A 159 -16.12 10.05 7.82
C LYS A 159 -14.96 9.16 7.38
N VAL A 160 -15.31 8.01 6.82
CA VAL A 160 -14.39 7.07 6.19
C VAL A 160 -14.70 7.05 4.70
N SER A 161 -13.66 7.12 3.87
CA SER A 161 -13.75 6.91 2.43
C SER A 161 -13.22 5.53 2.08
N HIS A 162 -13.85 4.88 1.12
CA HIS A 162 -13.38 3.61 0.54
C HIS A 162 -12.82 3.78 -0.87
N THR A 163 -12.69 5.02 -1.36
CA THR A 163 -11.99 5.33 -2.62
C THR A 163 -10.52 4.97 -2.48
N VAL A 164 -9.95 4.30 -3.48
CA VAL A 164 -8.53 4.00 -3.50
C VAL A 164 -7.72 5.25 -3.84
N SER A 165 -6.60 5.44 -3.17
CA SER A 165 -5.68 6.56 -3.35
C SER A 165 -4.24 6.12 -3.16
N THR A 166 -3.28 6.92 -3.62
CA THR A 166 -1.84 6.66 -3.54
C THR A 166 -1.06 7.93 -3.19
N HIS A 167 0.21 7.81 -2.80
CA HIS A 167 1.03 8.99 -2.48
C HIS A 167 1.21 9.96 -3.64
N THR A 168 1.10 9.50 -4.90
CA THR A 168 1.15 10.39 -6.07
C THR A 168 0.00 11.41 -6.07
N ASP A 169 -1.07 11.13 -5.32
CA ASP A 169 -2.22 12.02 -5.13
C ASP A 169 -1.94 13.17 -4.13
N LEU A 170 -0.89 13.06 -3.29
CA LEU A 170 -0.58 14.08 -2.28
C LEU A 170 -0.10 15.40 -2.88
N ALA A 171 0.78 15.35 -3.88
CA ALA A 171 1.27 16.55 -4.56
C ALA A 171 0.14 17.40 -5.18
N PRO A 172 -0.76 16.86 -6.03
CA PRO A 172 -1.90 17.63 -6.55
C PRO A 172 -2.88 18.05 -5.44
N THR A 173 -3.03 17.26 -4.38
CA THR A 173 -3.82 17.62 -3.19
C THR A 173 -3.29 18.89 -2.53
N TRP A 174 -1.98 18.95 -2.25
CA TRP A 174 -1.35 20.12 -1.62
C TRP A 174 -1.42 21.36 -2.49
N LEU A 175 -1.11 21.24 -3.79
CA LEU A 175 -1.22 22.37 -4.73
C LEU A 175 -2.64 22.93 -4.75
N THR A 176 -3.65 22.06 -4.77
CA THR A 176 -5.06 22.45 -4.69
C THR A 176 -5.37 23.18 -3.37
N LEU A 177 -4.92 22.67 -2.22
CA LEU A 177 -5.13 23.32 -0.92
C LEU A 177 -4.46 24.69 -0.83
N PHE A 178 -3.30 24.85 -1.47
CA PHE A 178 -2.56 26.12 -1.46
C PHE A 178 -3.10 27.12 -2.50
N GLY A 179 -4.11 26.75 -3.29
CA GLY A 179 -4.62 27.58 -4.39
C GLY A 179 -3.58 27.79 -5.50
N LEU A 180 -2.66 26.83 -5.65
CA LEU A 180 -1.59 26.88 -6.65
C LEU A 180 -2.02 26.09 -7.90
N PRO A 181 -1.63 26.55 -9.10
CA PRO A 181 -1.91 25.80 -10.33
C PRO A 181 -1.13 24.49 -10.34
N LEU A 182 -1.69 23.46 -10.99
CA LEU A 182 -0.96 22.24 -11.35
C LEU A 182 0.02 22.59 -12.48
N ARG A 183 1.26 22.95 -12.12
CA ARG A 183 2.27 23.48 -13.08
C ARG A 183 2.93 22.40 -13.94
N THR A 184 2.72 21.13 -13.62
CA THR A 184 3.32 19.97 -14.29
C THR A 184 2.28 18.88 -14.49
N LYS A 185 2.55 17.96 -15.42
CA LYS A 185 1.84 16.68 -15.47
C LYS A 185 2.20 15.89 -14.21
N LEU A 186 1.21 15.63 -13.36
CA LEU A 186 1.35 14.83 -12.15
C LEU A 186 0.63 13.50 -12.37
N ASP A 187 1.20 12.42 -11.86
CA ASP A 187 0.71 11.06 -12.08
C ASP A 187 -0.44 10.67 -11.14
N GLY A 188 -0.79 11.54 -10.19
CA GLY A 188 -1.94 11.40 -9.29
C GLY A 188 -2.99 12.48 -9.49
N GLN A 189 -4.08 12.37 -8.73
CA GLN A 189 -5.19 13.32 -8.70
C GLN A 189 -5.35 13.93 -7.30
N ALA A 190 -5.90 15.13 -7.20
CA ALA A 190 -6.16 15.70 -5.88
C ALA A 190 -7.22 14.86 -5.14
N ILE A 191 -6.93 14.46 -3.90
CA ILE A 191 -7.77 13.56 -3.10
C ILE A 191 -9.18 14.13 -2.92
N GLN A 192 -9.30 15.45 -2.82
CA GLN A 192 -10.59 16.15 -2.70
C GLN A 192 -11.49 16.00 -3.94
N GLN A 193 -10.89 15.67 -5.10
CA GLN A 193 -11.62 15.49 -6.35
C GLN A 193 -12.08 14.04 -6.55
N ILE A 194 -11.35 13.08 -5.96
CA ILE A 194 -11.69 11.65 -6.06
C ILE A 194 -12.58 11.18 -4.91
N ILE A 195 -12.49 11.80 -3.74
CA ILE A 195 -13.40 11.48 -2.62
C ILE A 195 -14.71 12.22 -2.82
N ASN A 196 -15.83 11.52 -2.70
CA ASN A 196 -17.14 12.14 -2.56
C ASN A 196 -17.47 12.35 -1.08
N PRO A 197 -17.28 13.56 -0.50
CA PRO A 197 -17.52 13.80 0.92
C PRO A 197 -19.00 13.61 1.34
N LYS A 198 -19.93 13.53 0.38
CA LYS A 198 -21.36 13.31 0.62
C LYS A 198 -21.79 11.85 0.55
N SER A 199 -20.91 10.94 0.10
CA SER A 199 -21.22 9.52 -0.03
C SER A 199 -20.12 8.68 0.62
N SER A 200 -20.36 8.23 1.85
CA SER A 200 -19.45 7.32 2.56
C SER A 200 -19.43 5.90 1.98
N SER A 201 -20.38 5.56 1.11
CA SER A 201 -20.54 4.20 0.56
C SER A 201 -20.16 4.08 -0.92
N SER A 202 -19.90 5.18 -1.62
CA SER A 202 -19.55 5.12 -3.04
C SER A 202 -18.03 5.11 -3.18
N ARG A 203 -17.51 4.07 -3.85
CA ARG A 203 -16.13 4.00 -4.31
C ARG A 203 -15.97 4.78 -5.63
N SER A 204 -16.71 5.88 -5.80
CA SER A 204 -16.58 6.79 -6.95
C SER A 204 -15.21 7.46 -6.91
N GLY A 205 -14.56 7.61 -8.07
CA GLY A 205 -13.23 8.22 -8.19
C GLY A 205 -12.31 7.40 -9.09
N SER A 206 -11.01 7.43 -8.79
CA SER A 206 -10.03 6.51 -9.42
C SER A 206 -10.39 5.06 -9.06
N GLU A 207 -10.42 4.17 -10.05
CA GLU A 207 -10.61 2.75 -9.82
C GLU A 207 -9.30 2.08 -9.38
N HIS A 208 -8.16 2.59 -9.82
CA HIS A 208 -6.88 1.90 -9.68
C HIS A 208 -5.84 2.77 -8.98
N VAL A 209 -4.87 2.11 -8.38
CA VAL A 209 -3.57 2.68 -8.06
C VAL A 209 -2.46 1.71 -8.47
N ASN A 210 -1.33 2.27 -8.86
CA ASN A 210 -0.12 1.51 -9.17
C ASN A 210 0.55 1.04 -7.88
N VAL A 211 1.04 -0.20 -7.91
CA VAL A 211 1.93 -0.77 -6.90
C VAL A 211 3.12 -1.33 -7.65
N GLU A 212 4.34 -0.95 -7.27
CA GLU A 212 5.52 -1.46 -7.98
C GLU A 212 6.73 -1.56 -7.07
N LEU A 213 7.58 -2.51 -7.43
CA LEU A 213 8.89 -2.66 -6.84
C LEU A 213 9.87 -3.03 -7.93
N TRP A 214 10.99 -2.31 -7.98
CA TRP A 214 12.07 -2.54 -8.92
C TRP A 214 13.37 -2.80 -8.17
N GLY A 215 13.99 -3.96 -8.43
CA GLY A 215 15.36 -4.23 -8.00
C GLY A 215 15.58 -5.58 -7.34
N ALA A 216 16.83 -5.80 -6.94
CA ALA A 216 17.33 -7.08 -6.44
C ALA A 216 17.41 -7.17 -4.91
N ASP A 217 16.61 -6.38 -4.21
CA ASP A 217 16.73 -6.20 -2.77
C ASP A 217 15.87 -7.19 -1.98
N ALA A 218 16.40 -7.65 -0.85
CA ALA A 218 15.65 -8.54 0.04
C ALA A 218 14.54 -7.74 0.75
N PRO A 219 13.34 -8.31 0.94
CA PRO A 219 12.23 -7.63 1.60
C PRO A 219 12.35 -7.56 3.12
N TYR A 220 13.56 -7.78 3.66
CA TYR A 220 13.78 -7.89 5.10
C TYR A 220 14.59 -6.70 5.59
N GLU A 221 14.04 -5.98 6.56
CA GLU A 221 14.77 -4.90 7.26
C GLU A 221 15.55 -5.45 8.46
N LEU A 222 15.04 -6.52 9.09
CA LEU A 222 15.72 -7.25 10.15
C LEU A 222 15.99 -8.69 9.71
N ALA A 223 17.24 -8.93 9.33
CA ALA A 223 17.75 -10.26 8.99
C ALA A 223 17.89 -11.27 10.15
N PRO A 224 18.06 -10.92 11.45
CA PRO A 224 18.56 -11.92 12.42
C PRO A 224 17.59 -13.06 12.74
N TYR A 225 16.30 -12.98 12.35
CA TYR A 225 15.30 -14.01 12.66
C TYR A 225 15.11 -15.04 11.57
N PHE A 226 15.63 -14.77 10.38
CA PHE A 226 16.00 -15.84 9.48
C PHE A 226 17.42 -16.21 9.88
N GLY A 227 17.65 -17.46 10.29
CA GLY A 227 19.00 -18.02 10.08
C GLY A 227 19.42 -17.75 8.62
N ASN A 228 20.70 -17.87 8.29
CA ASN A 228 21.17 -17.75 6.90
C ASN A 228 20.57 -18.86 6.00
N ILE A 229 19.25 -18.86 5.81
CA ILE A 229 18.51 -19.82 5.03
C ILE A 229 18.55 -19.27 3.60
N PRO A 230 19.23 -19.98 2.68
CA PRO A 230 19.24 -19.59 1.29
C PRO A 230 17.84 -19.81 0.71
N VAL A 231 17.08 -18.74 0.53
CA VAL A 231 15.80 -18.77 -0.20
C VAL A 231 16.09 -18.54 -1.69
N LYS A 232 15.75 -19.53 -2.52
CA LYS A 232 15.94 -19.48 -3.97
C LYS A 232 15.13 -18.32 -4.55
N GLY A 233 15.80 -17.46 -5.32
CA GLY A 233 15.14 -16.36 -6.03
C GLY A 233 14.82 -15.12 -5.18
N LYS A 234 15.16 -15.07 -3.88
CA LYS A 234 14.81 -13.94 -2.98
C LYS A 234 15.30 -12.54 -3.39
N ARG A 235 16.22 -12.48 -4.37
CA ARG A 235 16.73 -11.23 -4.97
C ARG A 235 16.09 -10.93 -6.33
N LYS A 236 15.07 -11.67 -6.75
CA LYS A 236 14.27 -11.41 -7.94
C LYS A 236 12.92 -10.87 -7.50
N ASN A 237 12.93 -9.70 -6.85
CA ASN A 237 11.75 -9.11 -6.24
C ASN A 237 11.15 -7.98 -7.07
N THR A 238 11.34 -8.00 -8.39
CA THR A 238 10.74 -7.00 -9.28
C THR A 238 9.36 -7.45 -9.71
N TYR A 239 8.36 -6.59 -9.49
CA TYR A 239 7.00 -6.78 -9.97
C TYR A 239 6.31 -5.44 -10.24
N LYS A 240 5.30 -5.48 -11.10
CA LYS A 240 4.33 -4.39 -11.23
C LYS A 240 2.95 -4.92 -10.91
N GLY A 241 2.18 -4.15 -10.16
CA GLY A 241 0.87 -4.51 -9.67
C GLY A 241 -0.11 -3.35 -9.67
N LEU A 242 -1.36 -3.72 -9.45
CA LEU A 242 -2.52 -2.84 -9.46
C LEU A 242 -3.38 -3.21 -8.26
N ARG A 243 -3.77 -2.18 -7.51
CA ARG A 243 -4.90 -2.28 -6.59
C ARG A 243 -6.10 -1.66 -7.27
N LEU A 244 -7.14 -2.45 -7.53
CA LEU A 244 -8.38 -1.98 -8.16
C LEU A 244 -9.53 -2.01 -7.15
N VAL A 245 -10.27 -0.92 -7.04
CA VAL A 245 -11.40 -0.76 -6.12
C VAL A 245 -12.54 -0.06 -6.86
N ALA A 246 -13.67 -0.73 -6.94
CA ALA A 246 -14.93 -0.20 -7.45
C ALA A 246 -16.09 -0.72 -6.58
N ASP A 247 -17.31 -0.22 -6.76
CA ASP A 247 -18.46 -0.65 -5.97
C ASP A 247 -18.74 -2.17 -6.06
N SER A 248 -18.34 -2.82 -7.16
CA SER A 248 -18.59 -4.25 -7.41
C SER A 248 -17.39 -5.18 -7.21
N TYR A 249 -16.21 -4.66 -6.88
CA TYR A 249 -15.01 -5.47 -6.65
C TYR A 249 -13.90 -4.70 -5.93
N SER A 250 -13.03 -5.47 -5.30
CA SER A 250 -11.78 -5.00 -4.74
C SER A 250 -10.72 -6.05 -5.03
N LEU A 251 -9.79 -5.75 -5.93
CA LEU A 251 -8.81 -6.69 -6.46
C LEU A 251 -7.38 -6.21 -6.19
N TYR A 252 -6.46 -7.16 -6.04
CA TYR A 252 -5.03 -6.95 -6.25
C TYR A 252 -4.57 -7.85 -7.40
N TYR A 253 -3.88 -7.26 -8.37
CA TYR A 253 -3.30 -7.97 -9.51
C TYR A 253 -1.82 -7.62 -9.64
N SER A 254 -0.95 -8.58 -9.92
CA SER A 254 0.45 -8.26 -10.25
C SER A 254 1.11 -9.24 -11.18
N VAL A 255 2.11 -8.74 -11.90
CA VAL A 255 2.99 -9.50 -12.79
C VAL A 255 4.42 -9.33 -12.33
N TRP A 256 5.08 -10.45 -12.07
CA TRP A 256 6.48 -10.51 -11.67
C TRP A 256 7.39 -10.49 -12.91
N CYS A 257 8.64 -10.04 -12.76
CA CYS A 257 9.63 -10.17 -13.84
C CYS A 257 9.95 -11.62 -14.23
N THR A 258 9.55 -12.58 -13.40
CA THR A 258 9.59 -14.03 -13.70
C THR A 258 8.38 -14.50 -14.51
N ASN A 259 7.50 -13.59 -14.94
CA ASN A 259 6.24 -13.82 -15.64
C ASN A 259 5.16 -14.54 -14.81
N GLU A 260 5.38 -14.70 -13.51
CA GLU A 260 4.37 -15.23 -12.61
C GLU A 260 3.34 -14.15 -12.30
N HIS A 261 2.08 -14.57 -12.19
CA HIS A 261 0.95 -13.69 -11.97
C HIS A 261 0.34 -13.92 -10.59
N GLU A 262 -0.21 -12.84 -10.04
CA GLU A 262 -1.06 -12.92 -8.85
C GLU A 262 -2.36 -12.18 -9.10
N LEU A 263 -3.48 -12.79 -8.70
CA LEU A 263 -4.79 -12.16 -8.67
C LEU A 263 -5.53 -12.58 -7.41
N TYR A 264 -5.94 -11.61 -6.60
CA TYR A 264 -6.74 -11.85 -5.40
C TYR A 264 -8.00 -11.00 -5.42
N ASP A 265 -9.11 -11.62 -5.02
CA ASP A 265 -10.34 -10.93 -4.66
C ASP A 265 -10.27 -10.53 -3.18
N ILE A 266 -9.92 -9.28 -2.90
CA ILE A 266 -9.67 -8.79 -1.54
C ILE A 266 -10.95 -8.79 -0.68
N GLU A 267 -12.14 -8.77 -1.29
CA GLU A 267 -13.39 -8.87 -0.52
C GLU A 267 -13.61 -10.28 0.02
N LYS A 268 -13.17 -11.31 -0.72
CA LYS A 268 -13.29 -12.72 -0.33
C LYS A 268 -12.06 -13.27 0.37
N ASP A 269 -10.90 -12.68 0.10
CA ASP A 269 -9.58 -13.11 0.56
C ASP A 269 -8.77 -11.92 1.05
N GLN A 270 -9.18 -11.36 2.18
CA GLN A 270 -8.52 -10.22 2.85
C GLN A 270 -7.06 -10.51 3.24
N HIS A 271 -6.65 -11.78 3.22
CA HIS A 271 -5.31 -12.22 3.60
C HIS A 271 -4.49 -12.72 2.42
N GLN A 272 -5.00 -12.60 1.19
CA GLN A 272 -4.31 -12.93 -0.06
C GLN A 272 -3.70 -14.34 -0.04
N MET A 273 -4.44 -15.31 0.48
CA MET A 273 -4.01 -16.70 0.58
C MET A 273 -4.31 -17.53 -0.67
N HIS A 274 -5.27 -17.11 -1.49
CA HIS A 274 -5.72 -17.84 -2.65
C HIS A 274 -5.47 -17.03 -3.93
N ASN A 275 -4.28 -17.24 -4.51
CA ASN A 275 -3.94 -16.69 -5.81
C ASN A 275 -4.75 -17.39 -6.90
N LEU A 276 -5.69 -16.67 -7.52
CA LEU A 276 -6.55 -17.19 -8.59
C LEU A 276 -5.79 -17.51 -9.88
N LEU A 277 -4.58 -16.97 -10.04
CA LEU A 277 -3.67 -17.25 -11.16
C LEU A 277 -2.45 -18.08 -10.72
N ASN A 278 -2.58 -18.85 -9.64
CA ASN A 278 -1.49 -19.70 -9.16
C ASN A 278 -1.02 -20.69 -10.24
N ASN A 279 0.29 -20.93 -10.34
CA ASN A 279 0.93 -21.76 -11.35
C ASN A 279 0.62 -21.39 -12.82
N THR A 280 0.10 -20.18 -13.05
CA THR A 280 -0.18 -19.67 -14.40
C THR A 280 1.09 -19.02 -14.93
N HIS A 281 1.87 -19.76 -15.74
CA HIS A 281 3.06 -19.22 -16.40
C HIS A 281 2.70 -18.42 -17.66
N HIS A 282 1.60 -18.77 -18.32
CA HIS A 282 0.97 -18.00 -19.38
C HIS A 282 -0.50 -17.82 -19.04
N ILE A 283 -1.06 -16.62 -19.20
CA ILE A 283 -2.48 -16.33 -18.88
C ILE A 283 -3.48 -17.24 -19.59
N HIS A 284 -3.08 -17.85 -20.72
CA HIS A 284 -3.89 -18.84 -21.44
C HIS A 284 -4.04 -20.17 -20.70
N ASP A 285 -3.16 -20.45 -19.74
CA ASP A 285 -3.18 -21.63 -18.88
C ASP A 285 -3.98 -21.39 -17.59
N ALA A 286 -4.55 -20.19 -17.41
CA ALA A 286 -5.39 -19.88 -16.25
C ALA A 286 -6.56 -20.88 -16.14
N SER A 287 -6.98 -21.18 -14.91
CA SER A 287 -8.07 -22.11 -14.67
C SER A 287 -9.37 -21.62 -15.33
N ASN A 288 -10.31 -22.54 -15.54
CA ASN A 288 -11.65 -22.21 -16.07
C ASN A 288 -12.57 -21.54 -15.03
N GLU A 289 -12.02 -21.09 -13.90
CA GLU A 289 -12.77 -20.33 -12.92
C GLU A 289 -13.24 -18.99 -13.52
N GLU A 290 -14.28 -18.42 -12.91
CA GLU A 290 -14.87 -17.17 -13.36
C GLU A 290 -14.80 -16.10 -12.27
N MET A 291 -14.51 -14.89 -12.71
CA MET A 291 -14.57 -13.69 -11.88
C MET A 291 -15.34 -12.61 -12.65
N LEU A 292 -16.19 -11.86 -11.95
CA LEU A 292 -17.00 -10.79 -12.54
C LEU A 292 -17.88 -11.25 -13.73
N GLY A 293 -18.20 -12.54 -13.78
CA GLY A 293 -19.01 -13.16 -14.85
C GLY A 293 -18.25 -13.41 -16.15
N ARG A 294 -16.92 -13.51 -16.07
CA ARG A 294 -16.02 -13.83 -17.20
C ARG A 294 -14.97 -14.85 -16.74
N PRO A 295 -14.47 -15.74 -17.64
CA PRO A 295 -13.32 -16.60 -17.36
C PRO A 295 -12.09 -15.81 -16.89
N LEU A 296 -11.32 -16.36 -15.96
CA LEU A 296 -10.12 -15.71 -15.41
C LEU A 296 -9.14 -15.25 -16.48
N LYS A 297 -8.91 -16.04 -17.52
CA LYS A 297 -8.04 -15.66 -18.65
C LYS A 297 -8.45 -14.32 -19.26
N GLU A 298 -9.75 -14.09 -19.41
CA GLU A 298 -10.26 -12.88 -20.06
C GLU A 298 -10.09 -11.69 -19.12
N VAL A 299 -10.33 -11.88 -17.82
CA VAL A 299 -10.07 -10.85 -16.80
C VAL A 299 -8.59 -10.48 -16.78
N ALA A 300 -7.69 -11.47 -16.75
CA ALA A 300 -6.26 -11.28 -16.76
C ALA A 300 -5.79 -10.49 -17.99
N THR A 301 -6.27 -10.80 -19.21
CA THR A 301 -5.86 -10.05 -20.41
C THR A 301 -6.25 -8.56 -20.36
N ARG A 302 -7.38 -8.20 -19.73
CA ARG A 302 -7.75 -6.77 -19.56
C ARG A 302 -6.83 -6.10 -18.56
N LEU A 303 -6.48 -6.80 -17.47
CA LEU A 303 -5.58 -6.31 -16.45
C LEU A 303 -4.14 -6.17 -16.98
N ASP A 304 -3.68 -7.09 -17.81
CA ASP A 304 -2.38 -6.98 -18.51
C ASP A 304 -2.34 -5.77 -19.43
N ALA A 305 -3.37 -5.57 -20.26
CA ALA A 305 -3.47 -4.39 -21.10
C ALA A 305 -3.43 -3.09 -20.28
N LEU A 306 -4.08 -3.07 -19.11
CA LEU A 306 -4.04 -1.94 -18.19
C LEU A 306 -2.64 -1.73 -17.59
N ILE A 307 -1.98 -2.80 -17.11
CA ILE A 307 -0.61 -2.76 -16.61
C ILE A 307 0.34 -2.23 -17.68
N MET A 308 0.16 -2.61 -18.94
CA MET A 308 1.03 -2.18 -20.05
C MET A 308 0.96 -0.67 -20.29
N VAL A 309 -0.22 -0.06 -20.18
CA VAL A 309 -0.36 1.40 -20.20
C VAL A 309 0.30 2.02 -18.97
N LEU A 310 0.00 1.48 -17.80
CA LEU A 310 0.46 2.02 -16.52
C LEU A 310 1.96 1.82 -16.27
N LYS A 311 2.62 0.93 -17.01
CA LYS A 311 4.06 0.65 -16.92
C LYS A 311 4.91 1.89 -17.16
N SER A 312 4.51 2.73 -18.11
CA SER A 312 5.26 3.90 -18.56
C SER A 312 4.38 5.14 -18.67
N CYS A 313 3.28 5.17 -17.93
CA CYS A 313 2.31 6.25 -17.98
C CYS A 313 2.95 7.57 -17.52
N VAL A 314 2.45 8.69 -18.05
CA VAL A 314 2.74 10.03 -17.53
C VAL A 314 1.45 10.85 -17.47
N GLY A 315 1.21 11.50 -16.34
CA GLY A 315 0.08 12.42 -16.16
C GLY A 315 -1.28 11.75 -16.30
N SER A 316 -2.06 12.19 -17.30
CA SER A 316 -3.42 11.69 -17.52
C SER A 316 -3.47 10.19 -17.85
N GLU A 317 -2.40 9.62 -18.40
CA GLU A 317 -2.33 8.18 -18.67
C GLU A 317 -2.27 7.37 -17.38
N CYS A 318 -1.65 7.91 -16.32
CA CYS A 318 -1.60 7.25 -15.01
C CYS A 318 -2.94 7.31 -14.28
N THR A 319 -3.72 8.37 -14.52
CA THR A 319 -4.97 8.63 -13.81
C THR A 319 -6.21 8.18 -14.58
N HIS A 320 -6.14 8.08 -15.91
CA HIS A 320 -7.23 7.65 -16.80
C HIS A 320 -6.75 6.60 -17.83
N PRO A 321 -6.14 5.49 -17.39
CA PRO A 321 -5.55 4.49 -18.29
C PRO A 321 -6.59 3.83 -19.21
N TRP A 322 -7.84 3.70 -18.77
CA TRP A 322 -8.91 3.16 -19.62
C TRP A 322 -9.25 4.06 -20.79
N HIS A 323 -9.16 5.38 -20.62
CA HIS A 323 -9.35 6.32 -21.73
C HIS A 323 -8.22 6.21 -22.76
N HIS A 324 -7.01 5.89 -22.31
CA HIS A 324 -5.89 5.61 -23.21
C HIS A 324 -6.13 4.34 -24.04
N LEU A 325 -6.66 3.27 -23.43
CA LEU A 325 -7.05 2.04 -24.15
C LEU A 325 -8.28 2.22 -25.03
N HIS A 326 -9.25 3.02 -24.58
CA HIS A 326 -10.55 3.25 -25.24
C HIS A 326 -10.86 4.76 -25.36
N PRO A 327 -10.26 5.46 -26.33
CA PRO A 327 -10.37 6.93 -26.46
C PRO A 327 -11.78 7.48 -26.67
N LYS A 328 -12.75 6.63 -27.03
CA LYS A 328 -14.16 7.01 -27.17
C LYS A 328 -14.87 7.25 -25.83
N GLY A 329 -14.28 6.84 -24.70
CA GLY A 329 -14.82 7.07 -23.35
C GLY A 329 -15.89 6.07 -22.89
N ASP A 330 -16.16 5.03 -23.68
CA ASP A 330 -17.13 3.98 -23.34
C ASP A 330 -16.64 3.00 -22.26
N VAL A 331 -15.35 3.05 -21.91
CA VAL A 331 -14.71 2.19 -20.91
C VAL A 331 -14.00 3.06 -19.89
N ASN A 332 -14.49 3.04 -18.65
CA ASN A 332 -13.93 3.83 -17.56
C ASN A 332 -13.45 2.98 -16.38
N ASN A 333 -13.71 1.67 -16.42
CA ASN A 333 -13.29 0.73 -15.40
C ASN A 333 -13.20 -0.71 -15.95
N LEU A 334 -12.68 -1.64 -15.14
CA LEU A 334 -12.58 -3.06 -15.51
C LEU A 334 -13.94 -3.66 -15.87
N ARG A 335 -15.02 -3.32 -15.15
CA ARG A 335 -16.37 -3.82 -15.46
C ARG A 335 -16.80 -3.48 -16.89
N ASN A 336 -16.52 -2.27 -17.36
CA ASN A 336 -16.81 -1.87 -18.73
C ASN A 336 -15.91 -2.61 -19.74
N ALA A 337 -14.62 -2.77 -19.43
CA ALA A 337 -13.66 -3.47 -20.27
C ALA A 337 -13.99 -4.97 -20.44
N LEU A 338 -14.68 -5.55 -19.45
CA LEU A 338 -15.20 -6.92 -19.48
C LEU A 338 -16.49 -7.09 -20.29
N ASN A 339 -16.97 -6.07 -21.00
CA ASN A 339 -18.09 -6.26 -21.93
C ASN A 339 -17.66 -7.06 -23.17
N LYS A 340 -18.48 -8.04 -23.60
CA LYS A 340 -18.20 -8.92 -24.75
C LYS A 340 -17.90 -8.17 -26.05
N LYS A 341 -18.43 -6.96 -26.23
CA LYS A 341 -18.13 -6.14 -27.42
C LYS A 341 -16.65 -5.80 -27.58
N TYR A 342 -15.86 -5.86 -26.49
CA TYR A 342 -14.43 -5.58 -26.49
C TYR A 342 -13.56 -6.85 -26.60
N ASP A 343 -14.14 -8.04 -26.75
CA ASP A 343 -13.37 -9.28 -26.71
C ASP A 343 -12.30 -9.34 -27.81
N ASN A 344 -12.65 -8.92 -29.02
CA ASN A 344 -11.71 -8.87 -30.14
C ASN A 344 -10.57 -7.85 -29.92
N PHE A 345 -10.79 -6.79 -29.13
CA PHE A 345 -9.74 -5.82 -28.81
C PHE A 345 -8.66 -6.43 -27.89
N TYR A 346 -9.06 -7.34 -27.01
CA TYR A 346 -8.19 -8.00 -26.03
C TYR A 346 -7.81 -9.44 -26.43
N ALA A 347 -7.99 -9.83 -27.69
CA ALA A 347 -7.78 -11.22 -28.13
C ALA A 347 -6.30 -11.58 -28.40
N THR A 348 -5.37 -10.64 -28.19
CA THR A 348 -3.94 -10.76 -28.55
C THR A 348 -3.09 -11.32 -27.43
#